data_AF-A0A959ENT6-F1
#
_entry.id   AF-A0A959ENT6-F1
#
_cell.length_a   1.000
_cell.length_b   1.000
_cell.length_c   1.000
_cell.angle_alpha   90.00
_cell.angle_beta   90.00
_cell.angle_gamma   90.00
#
_symmetry.space_group_name_H-M   'P 1'
#
loop_
_entity.id
_entity.type
_entity.pdbx_description
1 polymer ?
#
loop_
_entity_poly.entity_id
_entity_poly.type
_entity_poly.pdbx_seq_one_letter_code
_entity_poly.pdbx_strand_id
1 'polypeptide(L)'
;MIAPQYPDGVTMYIWIDKINGSTPGTLQNINILNHYVGMKYIEPDAIPELQYFPYVIGALAGLAFLAAAADKRWLYFTWAVLMIALAVLGIYDFYLWEYDYGHDLSDTAPIKIPGASFQPPLFGTKVILNFVAKSFPHTGGYLAGFGIALALLAWWLKPKIERS
;
A
#
# COMPACT_ATOMS: atom_id res chain seq x y z
N MET A 1 -5.94 -11.62 6.76
CA MET A 1 -6.58 -12.81 6.14
C MET A 1 -7.14 -13.72 7.23
N ILE A 2 -8.14 -14.54 6.90
CA ILE A 2 -8.73 -15.54 7.80
C ILE A 2 -8.73 -16.87 7.07
N ALA A 3 -8.27 -17.95 7.71
CA ALA A 3 -8.20 -19.29 7.13
C ALA A 3 -8.54 -20.34 8.21
N PRO A 4 -8.96 -21.56 7.84
CA PRO A 4 -9.23 -22.63 8.81
C PRO A 4 -8.03 -22.94 9.72
N GLN A 5 -6.80 -22.80 9.20
CA GLN A 5 -5.55 -22.99 9.96
C GLN A 5 -5.24 -21.82 10.91
N TYR A 6 -5.84 -20.66 10.68
CA TYR A 6 -5.66 -19.43 11.45
C TYR A 6 -7.04 -18.83 11.78
N PRO A 7 -7.79 -19.45 12.72
CA PRO A 7 -9.17 -19.07 13.02
C PRO A 7 -9.28 -17.64 13.56
N ASP A 8 -8.28 -17.17 14.30
CA ASP A 8 -8.19 -15.79 14.80
C ASP A 8 -7.74 -14.79 13.71
N GLY A 9 -7.37 -15.29 12.53
CA GLY A 9 -6.84 -14.52 11.43
C GLY A 9 -5.35 -14.17 11.57
N VAL A 10 -4.78 -13.74 10.45
CA VAL A 10 -3.39 -13.28 10.33
C VAL A 10 -3.40 -11.90 9.68
N THR A 11 -2.84 -10.91 10.34
CA THR A 11 -2.83 -9.52 9.85
C THR A 11 -1.41 -9.08 9.55
N MET A 12 -1.15 -8.72 8.30
CA MET A 12 0.12 -8.15 7.84
C MET A 12 -0.04 -6.65 7.65
N TYR A 13 0.97 -5.89 8.02
CA TYR A 13 1.06 -4.46 7.80
C TYR A 13 2.22 -4.16 6.85
N ILE A 14 1.91 -3.43 5.79
CA ILE A 14 2.89 -2.89 4.84
C ILE A 14 3.12 -1.44 5.22
N TRP A 15 4.33 -1.14 5.68
CA TRP A 15 4.79 0.19 6.03
C TRP A 15 5.62 0.75 4.88
N ILE A 16 5.93 2.04 4.95
CA ILE A 16 6.81 2.68 3.95
C ILE A 16 8.25 2.18 4.01
N ASP A 17 8.67 1.56 5.12
CA ASP A 17 10.05 1.15 5.40
C ASP A 17 10.21 -0.35 5.69
N LYS A 18 9.11 -1.07 5.90
CA LYS A 18 9.13 -2.47 6.34
C LYS A 18 7.80 -3.17 6.13
N ILE A 19 7.81 -4.49 6.24
CA ILE A 19 6.60 -5.31 6.34
C ILE A 19 6.67 -6.11 7.63
N ASN A 20 5.60 -6.08 8.43
CA ASN A 20 5.49 -6.89 9.65
C ASN A 20 4.05 -7.40 9.81
N GLY A 21 3.73 -7.99 10.97
CA GLY A 21 2.37 -8.41 11.24
C GLY A 21 1.97 -8.24 12.69
N SER A 22 0.71 -8.56 12.97
CA SER A 22 0.09 -8.39 14.29
C SER A 22 0.75 -9.21 15.40
N THR A 23 1.31 -10.36 15.06
CA THR A 23 2.01 -11.24 16.00
C THR A 23 3.39 -11.65 15.48
N PRO A 24 4.35 -11.98 16.37
CA PRO A 24 5.61 -12.59 15.96
C PRO A 24 5.34 -13.84 15.10
N GLY A 25 6.02 -13.94 13.95
CA GLY A 25 5.84 -15.06 13.00
C GLY A 25 4.69 -14.88 12.00
N THR A 26 3.96 -13.76 12.00
CA THR A 26 2.92 -13.50 10.98
C THR A 26 3.46 -13.61 9.55
N LEU A 27 4.59 -12.97 9.26
CA LEU A 27 5.18 -13.01 7.92
C LEU A 27 5.62 -14.43 7.54
N GLN A 28 6.19 -15.17 8.50
CA GLN A 28 6.55 -16.57 8.32
C GLN A 28 5.32 -17.44 8.01
N ASN A 29 4.22 -17.24 8.74
CA ASN A 29 2.96 -17.96 8.52
C ASN A 29 2.39 -17.69 7.12
N ILE A 30 2.40 -16.43 6.67
CA ILE A 30 1.97 -16.07 5.31
C ILE A 30 2.88 -16.73 4.28
N ASN A 31 4.20 -16.69 4.48
CA ASN A 31 5.17 -17.32 3.61
C ASN A 31 5.02 -18.86 3.54
N ILE A 32 4.65 -19.51 4.65
CA ILE A 32 4.30 -20.94 4.65
C ILE A 32 3.07 -21.18 3.77
N LEU A 33 2.03 -20.34 3.88
CA LEU A 33 0.85 -20.47 3.03
C LEU A 33 1.17 -20.21 1.55
N ASN A 34 1.97 -19.20 1.26
CA ASN A 34 2.44 -18.89 -0.10
C ASN A 34 3.14 -20.10 -0.73
N HIS A 35 4.03 -20.75 0.02
CA HIS A 35 4.74 -21.94 -0.43
C HIS A 35 3.79 -23.07 -0.87
N TYR A 36 2.70 -23.31 -0.14
CA TYR A 36 1.75 -24.38 -0.48
C TYR A 36 1.04 -24.16 -1.81
N VAL A 37 0.73 -22.91 -2.15
CA VAL A 37 0.03 -22.54 -3.40
C VAL A 37 0.97 -22.06 -4.50
N GLY A 38 2.28 -22.07 -4.25
CA GLY A 38 3.31 -21.70 -5.21
C GLY A 38 3.59 -20.21 -5.35
N MET A 39 3.02 -19.35 -4.49
CA MET A 39 3.32 -17.92 -4.49
C MET A 39 4.76 -17.67 -4.00
N LYS A 40 5.36 -16.58 -4.46
CA LYS A 40 6.69 -16.13 -4.02
C LYS A 40 6.73 -15.85 -2.51
N TYR A 41 7.90 -16.04 -1.92
CA TYR A 41 8.15 -15.61 -0.55
C TYR A 41 8.18 -14.08 -0.47
N ILE A 42 7.50 -13.53 0.52
CA ILE A 42 7.57 -12.10 0.83
C ILE A 42 8.84 -11.89 1.67
N GLU A 43 9.84 -11.30 1.04
CA GLU A 43 11.12 -10.95 1.65
C GLU A 43 11.28 -9.42 1.66
N PRO A 44 11.04 -8.75 2.80
CA PRO A 44 11.04 -7.28 2.86
C PRO A 44 12.36 -6.65 2.39
N ASP A 45 13.49 -7.30 2.68
CA ASP A 45 14.81 -6.80 2.30
C ASP A 45 15.07 -6.85 0.78
N ALA A 46 14.32 -7.69 0.06
CA ALA A 46 14.40 -7.81 -1.40
C ALA A 46 13.51 -6.79 -2.14
N ILE A 47 12.68 -6.03 -1.41
CA ILE A 47 11.78 -5.03 -1.98
C ILE A 47 12.48 -3.66 -1.96
N PRO A 48 13.02 -3.18 -3.10
CA PRO A 48 13.79 -1.94 -3.13
C PRO A 48 12.94 -0.73 -2.75
N GLU A 49 11.63 -0.74 -3.01
CA GLU A 49 10.67 0.30 -2.65
C GLU A 49 10.77 0.69 -1.17
N LEU A 50 10.86 -0.29 -0.28
CA LEU A 50 10.93 -0.08 1.16
C LEU A 50 12.20 0.68 1.59
N GLN A 51 13.25 0.66 0.76
CA GLN A 51 14.49 1.37 1.05
C GLN A 51 14.40 2.85 0.70
N TYR A 52 13.69 3.21 -0.38
CA TYR A 52 13.65 4.59 -0.86
C TYR A 52 12.36 5.37 -0.55
N PHE A 53 11.25 4.67 -0.28
CA PHE A 53 9.98 5.29 0.10
C PHE A 53 10.07 6.26 1.29
N PRO A 54 10.83 5.98 2.37
CA PRO A 54 10.98 6.93 3.48
C PRO A 54 11.56 8.28 3.05
N TYR A 55 12.52 8.27 2.12
CA TYR A 55 13.10 9.51 1.58
C TYR A 55 12.11 10.27 0.69
N VAL A 56 11.32 9.55 -0.13
CA VAL A 56 10.27 10.16 -0.96
C VAL A 56 9.21 10.84 -0.08
N ILE A 57 8.71 10.15 0.94
CA ILE A 57 7.72 10.69 1.88
C ILE A 57 8.32 11.86 2.69
N GLY A 58 9.57 11.76 3.13
CA GLY A 58 10.28 12.85 3.80
C GLY A 58 10.42 14.09 2.91
N ALA A 59 10.75 13.92 1.63
CA ALA A 59 10.83 15.02 0.67
C ALA A 59 9.46 15.68 0.44
N LEU A 60 8.38 14.88 0.32
CA LEU A 60 7.03 15.42 0.18
C LEU A 60 6.57 16.19 1.42
N ALA A 61 6.91 15.71 2.62
CA ALA A 61 6.64 16.44 3.86
C ALA A 61 7.41 17.77 3.88
N GLY A 62 8.68 17.77 3.49
CA GLY A 62 9.47 19.00 3.35
C GLY A 62 8.86 19.99 2.36
N LEU A 63 8.42 19.51 1.19
CA LEU A 63 7.72 20.33 0.20
C LEU A 63 6.40 20.89 0.73
N ALA A 64 5.67 20.14 1.57
CA ALA A 64 4.45 20.62 2.21
C ALA A 64 4.73 21.82 3.13
N PHE A 65 5.77 21.72 3.97
CA PHE A 65 6.19 22.81 4.84
C PHE A 65 6.67 24.03 4.05
N LEU A 66 7.42 23.82 2.96
CA LEU A 66 7.85 24.92 2.08
C LEU A 66 6.66 25.59 1.39
N ALA A 67 5.66 24.82 0.94
CA ALA A 67 4.43 25.36 0.36
C ALA A 67 3.66 26.22 1.38
N ALA A 68 3.56 25.75 2.62
CA ALA A 68 2.93 26.48 3.71
C ALA A 68 3.70 27.75 4.09
N ALA A 69 5.04 27.70 4.16
CA ALA A 69 5.87 28.85 4.51
C ALA A 69 5.91 29.92 3.41
N ALA A 70 5.97 29.52 2.15
CA ALA A 70 5.94 30.45 1.02
C ALA A 70 4.54 31.01 0.75
N ASP A 71 3.51 30.31 1.21
CA ASP A 71 2.10 30.65 1.10
C ASP A 71 1.70 31.14 -0.31
N LYS A 72 2.08 30.38 -1.33
CA LYS A 72 1.68 30.66 -2.73
C LYS A 72 0.65 29.65 -3.18
N ARG A 73 -0.46 30.14 -3.76
CA ARG A 73 -1.57 29.31 -4.22
C ARG A 73 -1.14 28.13 -5.08
N TRP A 74 -0.26 28.39 -6.05
CA TRP A 74 0.18 27.37 -7.00
C TRP A 74 0.99 26.26 -6.32
N LEU A 75 1.71 26.54 -5.21
CA LEU A 75 2.48 25.53 -4.48
C LEU A 75 1.58 24.48 -3.83
N TYR A 76 0.45 24.88 -3.24
CA TYR A 76 -0.53 23.95 -2.69
C TYR A 76 -1.11 23.02 -3.77
N PHE A 77 -1.39 23.58 -4.96
CA PHE A 77 -1.88 22.80 -6.09
C PHE A 77 -0.82 21.83 -6.62
N THR A 78 0.39 22.31 -6.86
CA THR A 78 1.51 21.49 -7.34
C THR A 78 1.81 20.36 -6.36
N TRP A 79 1.81 20.64 -5.05
CA TRP A 79 2.00 19.61 -4.03
C TRP A 79 0.87 18.57 -4.03
N ALA A 80 -0.40 19.00 -4.13
CA ALA A 80 -1.54 18.08 -4.20
C ALA A 80 -1.48 17.18 -5.44
N VAL A 81 -1.16 17.75 -6.61
CA VAL A 81 -1.01 16.98 -7.87
C VAL A 81 0.14 15.98 -7.74
N LEU A 82 1.28 16.39 -7.17
CA LEU A 82 2.43 15.51 -6.95
C LEU A 82 2.06 14.34 -6.01
N MET A 83 1.39 14.62 -4.90
CA MET A 83 0.90 13.60 -3.96
C MET A 83 -0.07 12.61 -4.63
N ILE A 84 -1.02 13.10 -5.43
CA ILE A 84 -1.96 12.25 -6.16
C ILE A 84 -1.21 11.38 -7.18
N ALA A 85 -0.29 11.95 -7.94
CA ALA A 85 0.49 11.21 -8.92
C ALA A 85 1.29 10.07 -8.27
N LEU A 86 1.97 10.35 -7.16
CA LEU A 86 2.73 9.35 -6.41
C LEU A 86 1.83 8.32 -5.74
N ALA A 87 0.65 8.71 -5.24
CA ALA A 87 -0.32 7.77 -4.70
C ALA A 87 -0.83 6.80 -5.78
N VAL A 88 -1.13 7.31 -6.98
CA VAL A 88 -1.53 6.46 -8.12
C VAL A 88 -0.40 5.51 -8.53
N LEU A 89 0.84 6.01 -8.59
CA LEU A 89 2.01 5.17 -8.88
C LEU A 89 2.22 4.07 -7.82
N GLY A 90 2.10 4.40 -6.53
CA GLY A 90 2.21 3.42 -5.46
C GLY A 90 1.10 2.36 -5.47
N ILE A 91 -0.14 2.76 -5.78
CA ILE A 91 -1.25 1.80 -5.94
C ILE A 91 -1.02 0.91 -7.16
N TYR A 92 -0.53 1.48 -8.26
CA TYR A 92 -0.20 0.72 -9.47
C TYR A 92 0.93 -0.29 -9.22
N ASP A 93 1.99 0.13 -8.54
CA ASP A 93 3.10 -0.76 -8.17
C ASP A 93 2.64 -1.89 -7.24
N PHE A 94 1.81 -1.57 -6.24
CA PHE A 94 1.21 -2.58 -5.38
C PHE A 94 0.33 -3.58 -6.16
N TYR A 95 -0.42 -3.11 -7.16
CA TYR A 95 -1.16 -4.00 -8.06
C TYR A 95 -0.24 -4.95 -8.84
N LEU A 96 0.93 -4.46 -9.30
CA LEU A 96 1.91 -5.30 -9.98
C LEU A 96 2.46 -6.39 -9.06
N TRP A 97 2.74 -6.07 -7.79
CA TRP A 97 3.14 -7.07 -6.80
C TRP A 97 2.05 -8.13 -6.62
N GLU A 98 0.81 -7.71 -6.41
CA GLU A 98 -0.30 -8.65 -6.25
C GLU A 98 -0.49 -9.55 -7.48
N TYR A 99 -0.34 -8.98 -8.68
CA TYR A 99 -0.46 -9.72 -9.93
C TYR A 99 0.68 -10.73 -10.08
N ASP A 100 1.92 -10.30 -9.89
CA ASP A 100 3.13 -11.13 -9.99
C ASP A 100 3.05 -12.29 -8.99
N TYR A 101 2.81 -12.00 -7.70
CA TYR A 101 2.71 -13.04 -6.67
C TYR A 101 1.52 -13.97 -6.91
N GLY A 102 0.43 -13.48 -7.48
CA GLY A 102 -0.81 -14.24 -7.67
C GLY A 102 -0.88 -15.10 -8.94
N HIS A 103 -0.05 -14.82 -9.94
CA HIS A 103 -0.06 -15.49 -11.26
C HIS A 103 1.24 -16.20 -11.62
N ASP A 104 2.37 -15.78 -11.07
CA ASP A 104 3.66 -16.46 -11.25
C ASP A 104 3.84 -17.54 -10.17
N LEU A 105 3.10 -18.64 -10.34
CA LEU A 105 3.03 -19.73 -9.38
C LEU A 105 4.03 -20.84 -9.72
N SER A 106 4.80 -21.27 -8.72
CA SER A 106 5.80 -22.32 -8.89
C SER A 106 5.20 -23.66 -9.32
N ASP A 107 5.83 -24.30 -10.32
CA ASP A 107 5.55 -25.67 -10.74
C ASP A 107 5.90 -26.74 -9.71
N THR A 108 6.58 -26.39 -8.61
CA THR A 108 6.88 -27.33 -7.53
C THR A 108 5.91 -27.19 -6.35
N ALA A 109 4.87 -26.36 -6.48
CA ALA A 109 3.89 -26.13 -5.42
C ALA A 109 3.16 -27.43 -5.00
N PRO A 110 3.01 -27.69 -3.69
CA PRO A 110 2.24 -28.84 -3.19
C PRO A 110 0.76 -28.84 -3.61
N ILE A 111 0.14 -27.66 -3.71
CA ILE A 111 -1.26 -27.50 -4.12
C ILE A 111 -1.30 -26.78 -5.47
N LYS A 112 -1.87 -27.44 -6.47
CA LYS A 112 -2.08 -26.87 -7.79
C LYS A 112 -3.54 -26.91 -8.18
N ILE A 113 -4.04 -25.79 -8.66
CA ILE A 113 -5.41 -25.67 -9.17
C ILE A 113 -5.29 -25.07 -10.57
N PRO A 114 -5.50 -25.87 -11.63
CA PRO A 114 -5.38 -25.39 -13.00
C PRO A 114 -6.26 -24.17 -13.24
N GLY A 115 -5.65 -23.08 -13.73
CA GLY A 115 -6.36 -21.83 -14.04
C GLY A 115 -6.76 -20.97 -12.84
N ALA A 116 -6.39 -21.35 -11.61
CA ALA A 116 -6.61 -20.51 -10.45
C ALA A 116 -5.55 -19.41 -10.33
N SER A 117 -5.98 -18.23 -9.87
CA SER A 117 -5.11 -17.13 -9.45
C SER A 117 -5.28 -16.93 -7.95
N PHE A 118 -4.17 -16.82 -7.24
CA PHE A 118 -4.14 -16.56 -5.80
C PHE A 118 -3.93 -15.09 -5.48
N GLN A 119 -4.09 -14.20 -6.47
CA GLN A 119 -3.95 -12.76 -6.31
C GLN A 119 -4.87 -12.23 -5.18
N PRO A 120 -4.29 -11.59 -4.13
CA PRO A 120 -5.04 -10.86 -3.11
C PRO A 120 -5.85 -9.68 -3.70
N PRO A 121 -6.86 -9.16 -2.99
CA PRO A 121 -7.57 -7.98 -3.47
C PRO A 121 -6.76 -6.71 -3.23
N LEU A 122 -6.56 -5.90 -4.27
CA LEU A 122 -5.98 -4.54 -4.13
C LEU A 122 -6.68 -3.72 -3.06
N PHE A 123 -8.01 -3.79 -3.06
CA PHE A 123 -8.88 -3.16 -2.07
C PHE A 123 -10.12 -4.02 -1.83
N GLY A 124 -10.55 -4.13 -0.57
CA GLY A 124 -11.77 -4.82 -0.20
C GLY A 124 -11.53 -6.23 0.32
N THR A 125 -12.39 -7.17 -0.05
CA THR A 125 -12.39 -8.55 0.47
C THR A 125 -12.57 -9.54 -0.67
N LYS A 126 -11.76 -10.59 -0.70
CA LYS A 126 -11.82 -11.66 -1.71
C LYS A 126 -11.65 -13.01 -1.03
N VAL A 127 -12.50 -13.96 -1.40
CA VAL A 127 -12.33 -15.36 -1.01
C VAL A 127 -11.40 -16.02 -2.01
N ILE A 128 -10.36 -16.68 -1.50
CA ILE A 128 -9.36 -17.39 -2.29
C ILE A 128 -9.29 -18.79 -1.67
N LEU A 129 -9.74 -19.81 -2.40
CA LEU A 129 -9.92 -21.16 -1.84
C LEU A 129 -10.76 -21.13 -0.54
N ASN A 130 -10.17 -21.60 0.56
CA ASN A 130 -10.79 -21.68 1.88
C ASN A 130 -10.40 -20.49 2.78
N PHE A 131 -9.70 -19.48 2.25
CA PHE A 131 -9.30 -18.31 3.03
C PHE A 131 -9.93 -17.02 2.51
N VAL A 132 -10.16 -16.09 3.44
CA VAL A 132 -10.71 -14.76 3.16
C VAL A 132 -9.59 -13.74 3.30
N ALA A 133 -9.18 -13.15 2.18
CA ALA A 133 -8.21 -12.06 2.13
C ALA A 133 -8.94 -10.71 2.21
N LYS A 134 -8.39 -9.78 3.00
CA LYS A 134 -8.91 -8.42 3.16
C LYS A 134 -7.75 -7.43 3.01
N SER A 135 -7.95 -6.36 2.25
CA SER A 135 -6.96 -5.31 2.02
C SER A 135 -7.62 -3.95 2.17
N PHE A 136 -7.09 -3.14 3.10
CA PHE A 136 -7.60 -1.80 3.39
C PHE A 136 -6.46 -0.87 3.77
N PRO A 137 -6.54 0.43 3.41
CA PRO A 137 -5.62 1.44 3.89
C PRO A 137 -5.61 1.49 5.42
N HIS A 138 -4.42 1.64 5.99
CA HIS A 138 -4.26 1.97 7.40
C HIS A 138 -4.19 3.50 7.60
N THR A 139 -3.99 3.92 8.84
CA THR A 139 -3.85 5.32 9.27
C THR A 139 -2.98 6.19 8.34
N GLY A 140 -1.84 5.69 7.86
CA GLY A 140 -0.98 6.43 6.93
C GLY A 140 -1.67 6.82 5.63
N GLY A 141 -2.46 5.91 5.04
CA GLY A 141 -3.21 6.18 3.82
C GLY A 141 -4.32 7.21 4.03
N TYR A 142 -5.04 7.12 5.15
CA TYR A 142 -6.07 8.11 5.50
C TYR A 142 -5.48 9.50 5.74
N LEU A 143 -4.34 9.60 6.43
CA LEU A 143 -3.65 10.87 6.66
C LEU A 143 -3.10 11.48 5.37
N ALA A 144 -2.56 10.67 4.45
CA ALA A 144 -2.13 11.13 3.14
C ALA A 144 -3.31 11.72 2.34
N GLY A 145 -4.43 11.01 2.30
CA GLY A 145 -5.67 11.49 1.66
C GLY A 145 -6.19 12.79 2.28
N PHE A 146 -6.16 12.89 3.61
CA PHE A 146 -6.55 14.10 4.32
C PHE A 146 -5.62 15.28 4.01
N GLY A 147 -4.30 15.05 3.94
CA GLY A 147 -3.33 16.08 3.55
C GLY A 147 -3.57 16.61 2.14
N ILE A 148 -3.85 15.73 1.17
CA ILE A 148 -4.24 16.12 -0.19
C ILE A 148 -5.50 16.99 -0.17
N ALA A 149 -6.53 16.59 0.58
CA ALA A 149 -7.78 17.34 0.68
C ALA A 149 -7.54 18.75 1.25
N LEU A 150 -6.71 18.89 2.29
CA LEU A 150 -6.35 20.18 2.87
C LEU A 150 -5.58 21.07 1.87
N ALA A 151 -4.63 20.52 1.12
CA ALA A 151 -3.89 21.28 0.12
C ALA A 151 -4.80 21.78 -1.02
N LEU A 152 -5.73 20.96 -1.49
CA LEU A 152 -6.73 21.37 -2.49
C LEU A 152 -7.68 22.43 -1.93
N LEU A 153 -8.10 22.30 -0.67
CA LEU A 153 -8.94 23.29 0.01
C LEU A 153 -8.21 24.64 0.15
N ALA A 154 -6.96 24.63 0.58
CA ALA A 154 -6.12 25.83 0.68
C ALA A 154 -5.95 26.50 -0.69
N TRP A 155 -5.67 25.73 -1.74
CA TRP A 155 -5.62 26.23 -3.11
C TRP A 155 -6.93 26.88 -3.57
N TRP A 156 -8.07 26.31 -3.20
CA TRP A 156 -9.40 26.80 -3.59
C TRP A 156 -9.85 28.05 -2.81
N LEU A 157 -9.53 28.13 -1.52
CA LEU A 157 -9.93 29.25 -0.66
C LEU A 157 -9.05 30.49 -0.83
N LYS A 158 -7.76 30.32 -1.15
CA LYS A 158 -6.80 31.43 -1.17
C LYS A 158 -7.22 32.65 -2.02
N PRO A 159 -7.73 32.51 -3.27
CA PRO A 159 -8.23 33.65 -4.05
C PRO A 159 -9.42 34.38 -3.45
N LYS A 160 -10.19 33.70 -2.58
CA LYS A 160 -11.38 34.28 -1.95
C LYS A 160 -10.99 35.14 -0.76
N ILE A 161 -9.96 34.72 -0.03
CA ILE A 161 -9.38 35.44 1.11
C ILE A 161 -8.62 36.67 0.61
N GLU A 162 -7.86 36.57 -0.48
CA GLU A 162 -7.12 37.70 -1.05
C GLU A 162 -8.03 38.79 -1.67
N ARG A 163 -9.34 38.52 -1.83
CA ARG A 163 -10.33 39.45 -2.38
C ARG A 163 -11.19 40.15 -1.32
N SER A 164 -11.11 39.73 -0.05
CA SER A 164 -11.82 40.33 1.09
C SER A 164 -10.92 41.29 1.85
#